data_AF-A0AAE6CGS7-F1
#
_entry.id   AF-A0AAE6CGS7-F1
#
_cell.length_a   1.000
_cell.length_b   1.000
_cell.length_c   1.000
_cell.angle_alpha   90.00
_cell.angle_beta   90.00
_cell.angle_gamma   90.00
#
_symmetry.space_group_name_H-M   'P 1'
#
loop_
_entity.id
_entity.type
_entity.pdbx_description
1 polymer ?
#
loop_
_entity_poly.entity_id
_entity_poly.type
_entity_poly.pdbx_seq_one_letter_code
_entity_poly.pdbx_strand_id
1 'polypeptide(L)'
;MTQVKNRQLLAKTLYVNAALSLLLAIDLILFPSWFAAKVGGLATEVYIGLGIGLAIWAVDVFLVARSPAWQDKFSKWIVYLDWAWVLASVLLVAVFSSSFSGLGLFLIVAIALAVTILALLEQTAIGKNEAVGSVGA
;
A
#
# COMPACT_ATOMS: atom_id res chain seq x y z
N MET A 1 13.08 21.71 14.68
CA MET A 1 13.81 20.57 14.09
C MET A 1 13.00 19.26 14.05
N THR A 2 12.22 18.94 15.09
CA THR A 2 11.43 17.69 15.17
C THR A 2 10.36 17.57 14.07
N GLN A 3 9.62 18.65 13.78
CA GLN A 3 8.62 18.68 12.68
C GLN A 3 9.22 18.30 11.32
N VAL A 4 10.39 18.86 10.98
CA VAL A 4 11.06 18.60 9.69
C VAL A 4 11.44 17.12 9.58
N LYS A 5 11.96 16.52 10.66
CA LYS A 5 12.33 15.10 10.70
C LYS A 5 11.10 14.19 10.55
N ASN A 6 10.00 14.51 11.21
CA ASN A 6 8.77 13.71 11.16
C ASN A 6 8.12 13.76 9.76
N ARG A 7 8.10 14.94 9.11
CA ARG A 7 7.67 15.08 7.70
C ARG A 7 8.56 14.31 6.73
N GLN A 8 9.88 14.35 6.94
CA GLN A 8 10.80 13.55 6.14
C GLN A 8 10.59 12.04 6.32
N LEU A 9 10.27 11.59 7.54
CA LEU A 9 9.91 10.19 7.79
C LEU A 9 8.64 9.82 7.02
N LEU A 10 7.57 10.63 7.12
CA LEU A 10 6.32 10.40 6.38
C LEU A 10 6.57 10.33 4.86
N ALA A 11 7.30 11.30 4.30
CA ALA A 11 7.65 11.31 2.89
C ALA A 11 8.40 10.04 2.46
N LYS A 12 9.38 9.61 3.25
CA LYS A 12 10.14 8.38 2.98
C LYS A 12 9.25 7.15 2.98
N THR A 13 8.36 7.02 3.97
CA THR A 13 7.44 5.89 4.04
C THR A 13 6.51 5.87 2.82
N LEU A 14 5.94 7.02 2.44
CA LEU A 14 5.10 7.15 1.24
C LEU A 14 5.87 6.79 -0.04
N TYR A 15 7.15 7.17 -0.17
CA TYR A 15 7.96 6.74 -1.31
C TYR A 15 8.18 5.23 -1.36
N VAL A 16 8.40 4.59 -0.21
CA VAL A 16 8.52 3.12 -0.14
C VAL A 16 7.20 2.46 -0.52
N ASN A 17 6.07 3.00 -0.05
CA ASN A 17 4.74 2.53 -0.41
C ASN A 17 4.52 2.62 -1.93
N ALA A 18 4.71 3.80 -2.51
CA ALA A 18 4.61 4.01 -3.95
C ALA A 18 5.52 3.06 -4.76
N ALA A 19 6.78 2.87 -4.33
CA ALA A 19 7.71 1.98 -5.01
C ALA A 19 7.26 0.51 -4.92
N LEU A 20 6.82 0.05 -3.75
CA LEU A 20 6.30 -1.31 -3.58
C LEU A 20 5.07 -1.53 -4.46
N SER A 21 4.10 -0.61 -4.44
CA SER A 21 2.91 -0.70 -5.28
C SER A 21 3.26 -0.71 -6.76
N LEU A 22 4.23 0.10 -7.20
CA LEU A 22 4.67 0.12 -8.60
C LEU A 22 5.34 -1.20 -9.01
N LEU A 23 6.18 -1.79 -8.16
CA LEU A 23 6.81 -3.08 -8.43
C LEU A 23 5.74 -4.18 -8.59
N LEU A 24 4.78 -4.23 -7.66
CA LEU A 24 3.66 -5.17 -7.74
C LEU A 24 2.80 -4.91 -9.00
N ALA A 25 2.58 -3.65 -9.36
CA ALA A 25 1.86 -3.29 -10.58
C ALA A 25 2.57 -3.83 -11.84
N ILE A 26 3.88 -3.64 -11.92
CA ILE A 26 4.70 -4.12 -13.04
C ILE A 26 4.61 -5.64 -13.14
N ASP A 27 4.76 -6.35 -12.02
CA ASP A 27 4.69 -7.82 -12.00
C ASP A 27 3.32 -8.33 -12.50
N LEU A 28 2.23 -7.72 -12.03
CA LEU A 28 0.87 -8.12 -12.40
C LEU A 28 0.52 -7.77 -13.85
N ILE A 29 1.02 -6.66 -14.39
CA ILE A 29 0.75 -6.24 -15.78
C ILE A 29 1.58 -7.05 -16.76
N LEU A 30 2.86 -7.30 -16.45
CA LEU A 30 3.78 -7.97 -17.38
C LEU A 30 3.66 -9.50 -17.34
N PHE A 31 3.28 -10.07 -16.20
CA PHE A 31 3.21 -11.53 -16.03
C PHE A 31 1.84 -12.06 -15.57
N PRO A 32 0.69 -11.55 -16.08
CA PRO A 32 -0.62 -11.87 -15.52
C PRO A 32 -0.98 -13.36 -15.63
N SER A 33 -0.61 -14.01 -16.73
CA SER A 33 -0.84 -15.45 -16.92
C SER A 33 -0.01 -16.31 -15.98
N TRP A 34 1.18 -15.85 -15.58
CA TRP A 34 2.00 -16.54 -14.58
C TRP A 34 1.30 -16.50 -13.22
N PHE A 35 0.77 -15.33 -12.82
CA PHE A 35 0.00 -15.18 -11.60
C PHE A 35 -1.27 -16.04 -11.63
N ALA A 36 -2.05 -16.01 -12.72
CA ALA A 36 -3.23 -16.87 -12.85
C ALA A 36 -2.90 -18.37 -12.72
N ALA A 37 -1.78 -18.82 -13.30
CA ALA A 37 -1.36 -20.22 -13.24
C ALA A 37 -0.73 -20.63 -11.89
N LYS A 38 -0.01 -19.74 -11.20
CA LYS A 38 0.77 -20.05 -10.00
C LYS A 38 0.14 -19.59 -8.70
N VAL A 39 -0.52 -18.44 -8.69
CA VAL A 39 -1.27 -17.91 -7.54
C VAL A 39 -2.68 -18.48 -7.54
N GLY A 40 -3.34 -18.52 -8.70
CA GLY A 40 -4.69 -19.06 -8.84
C GLY A 40 -5.77 -18.17 -8.21
N GLY A 41 -7.02 -18.63 -8.24
CA GLY A 41 -8.16 -17.95 -7.60
C GLY A 41 -8.79 -16.83 -8.42
N LEU A 42 -8.07 -16.23 -9.36
CA LEU A 42 -8.57 -15.15 -10.21
C LEU A 42 -8.23 -15.39 -11.69
N ALA A 43 -9.03 -14.81 -12.59
CA ALA A 43 -8.75 -14.80 -14.01
C ALA A 43 -7.60 -13.84 -14.36
N THR A 44 -6.91 -14.09 -15.49
CA THR A 44 -5.76 -13.30 -15.97
C THR A 44 -6.09 -11.79 -16.05
N GLU A 45 -7.28 -11.46 -16.54
CA GLU A 45 -7.77 -10.09 -16.71
C GLU A 45 -7.89 -9.35 -15.36
N VAL A 46 -8.23 -10.09 -14.30
CA VAL A 46 -8.34 -9.52 -12.95
C VAL A 46 -6.95 -9.14 -12.42
N TYR A 47 -5.92 -9.94 -12.67
CA TYR A 47 -4.55 -9.58 -12.32
C TYR A 47 -4.07 -8.33 -13.07
N ILE A 48 -4.37 -8.22 -14.36
CA ILE A 48 -4.06 -7.02 -15.14
C ILE A 48 -4.77 -5.80 -14.53
N GLY A 49 -6.07 -5.93 -14.24
CA GLY A 49 -6.85 -4.86 -13.61
C GLY A 49 -6.28 -4.42 -12.25
N LEU A 50 -5.90 -5.38 -11.41
CA LEU A 50 -5.22 -5.12 -10.13
C LEU A 50 -3.89 -4.40 -10.35
N GLY A 51 -3.10 -4.83 -11.33
CA GLY A 51 -1.83 -4.18 -11.67
C GLY A 51 -2.01 -2.74 -12.13
N ILE A 52 -2.99 -2.47 -13.00
CA ILE A 52 -3.32 -1.09 -13.42
C ILE A 52 -3.76 -0.24 -12.23
N GLY A 53 -4.62 -0.78 -11.35
CA GLY A 53 -5.04 -0.11 -10.13
C GLY A 53 -3.85 0.25 -9.23
N LEU A 54 -2.92 -0.68 -9.03
CA LEU A 54 -1.70 -0.46 -8.26
C LEU A 54 -0.75 0.55 -8.92
N ALA A 55 -0.69 0.61 -10.25
CA ALA A 55 0.11 1.61 -10.97
C ALA A 55 -0.44 3.02 -10.74
N ILE A 56 -1.77 3.19 -10.82
CA ILE A 56 -2.44 4.47 -10.52
C ILE A 56 -2.20 4.84 -9.05
N TRP A 57 -2.42 3.89 -8.14
CA TRP A 57 -2.17 4.08 -6.70
C TRP A 57 -0.73 4.53 -6.42
N ALA A 58 0.26 3.87 -7.03
CA ALA A 58 1.66 4.21 -6.87
C ALA A 58 1.96 5.65 -7.31
N VAL A 59 1.35 6.12 -8.41
CA VAL A 59 1.48 7.50 -8.88
C VAL A 59 0.86 8.47 -7.87
N ASP A 60 -0.36 8.21 -7.39
CA ASP A 60 -1.03 9.08 -6.43
C ASP A 60 -0.24 9.21 -5.13
N VAL A 61 0.21 8.09 -4.56
CA VAL A 61 1.03 8.06 -3.34
C VAL A 61 2.36 8.80 -3.56
N PHE A 62 3.00 8.61 -4.71
CA PHE A 62 4.23 9.32 -5.07
C PHE A 62 4.02 10.84 -5.14
N LEU A 63 2.92 11.31 -5.74
CA LEU A 63 2.62 12.73 -5.80
C LEU A 63 2.36 13.32 -4.41
N VAL A 64 1.66 12.59 -3.54
CA VAL A 64 1.49 12.98 -2.13
C VAL A 64 2.83 13.02 -1.41
N ALA A 65 3.72 12.05 -1.62
CA ALA A 65 5.06 12.02 -1.01
C ALA A 65 5.90 13.26 -1.34
N ARG A 66 5.75 13.83 -2.55
CA ARG A 66 6.54 14.98 -3.04
C ARG A 66 6.16 16.33 -2.44
N SER A 67 4.93 16.49 -1.95
CA SER A 67 4.40 17.81 -1.56
C SER A 67 3.96 17.82 -0.10
N PRO A 68 4.59 18.62 0.79
CA PRO A 68 4.17 18.75 2.18
C PRO A 68 2.70 19.15 2.34
N ALA A 69 2.19 20.01 1.46
CA ALA A 69 0.79 20.43 1.46
C ALA A 69 -0.16 19.27 1.14
N TRP A 70 0.27 18.33 0.29
CA TRP A 70 -0.53 17.15 -0.05
C TRP A 70 -0.42 16.07 1.03
N GLN A 71 0.73 15.93 1.67
CA GLN A 71 0.89 15.05 2.83
C GLN A 71 -0.16 15.40 3.89
N ASP A 72 -0.25 16.67 4.28
CA ASP A 72 -1.20 17.10 5.32
C ASP A 72 -2.67 16.86 4.95
N LYS A 73 -3.00 16.90 3.66
CA LYS A 73 -4.37 16.75 3.15
C LYS A 73 -4.78 15.29 2.92
N PHE A 74 -3.85 14.46 2.44
CA PHE A 74 -4.19 13.15 1.86
C PHE A 74 -3.55 11.95 2.56
N SER A 75 -2.52 12.12 3.40
CA SER A 75 -1.83 10.97 4.00
C SER A 75 -2.74 10.10 4.88
N LYS A 76 -3.75 10.69 5.53
CA LYS A 76 -4.77 9.92 6.28
C LYS A 76 -5.61 9.02 5.37
N TRP A 77 -5.96 9.50 4.18
CA TRP A 77 -6.70 8.71 3.21
C TRP A 77 -5.86 7.54 2.68
N ILE A 78 -4.55 7.76 2.49
CA ILE A 78 -3.62 6.69 2.12
C ILE A 78 -3.62 5.59 3.19
N VAL A 79 -3.44 5.96 4.46
CA VAL A 79 -3.50 5.00 5.58
C VAL A 79 -4.84 4.24 5.62
N TYR A 80 -5.97 4.90 5.39
CA TYR A 80 -7.27 4.22 5.37
C TYR A 80 -7.41 3.23 4.22
N LEU A 81 -6.91 3.57 3.03
CA LEU A 81 -6.95 2.68 1.87
C LEU A 81 -5.97 1.51 2.02
N ASP A 82 -4.81 1.72 2.63
CA ASP A 82 -3.87 0.64 2.98
C ASP A 82 -4.52 -0.33 3.99
N TRP A 83 -5.21 0.18 5.01
CA TRP A 83 -5.97 -0.67 5.93
C TRP A 83 -7.13 -1.40 5.24
N ALA A 84 -7.84 -0.75 4.31
CA ALA A 84 -8.87 -1.40 3.52
C ALA A 84 -8.28 -2.54 2.66
N TRP A 85 -7.10 -2.36 2.09
CA TRP A 85 -6.38 -3.40 1.36
C TRP A 85 -5.99 -4.59 2.25
N VAL A 86 -5.47 -4.32 3.44
CA VAL A 86 -5.12 -5.36 4.43
C VAL A 86 -6.36 -6.14 4.85
N LEU A 87 -7.47 -5.46 5.16
CA LEU A 87 -8.74 -6.09 5.53
C LEU A 87 -9.29 -6.93 4.37
N ALA A 88 -9.26 -6.40 3.15
CA ALA A 88 -9.67 -7.15 1.96
C ALA A 88 -8.81 -8.42 1.76
N SER A 89 -7.50 -8.33 2.01
CA SER A 89 -6.59 -9.48 1.93
C SER A 89 -6.91 -10.54 2.98
N VAL A 90 -7.21 -10.13 4.23
CA VAL A 90 -7.64 -11.04 5.29
C VAL A 90 -8.95 -11.73 4.94
N LEU A 91 -9.94 -10.98 4.46
CA LEU A 91 -11.21 -11.53 4.02
C LEU A 91 -11.05 -12.51 2.85
N LEU A 92 -10.17 -12.17 1.88
CA LEU A 92 -9.87 -13.02 0.74
C LEU A 92 -9.30 -14.37 1.19
N VAL A 93 -8.34 -14.37 2.12
CA VAL A 93 -7.78 -15.61 2.68
C VAL A 93 -8.82 -16.38 3.50
N ALA A 94 -9.61 -15.69 4.33
CA ALA A 94 -10.58 -16.34 5.20
C ALA A 94 -11.71 -17.03 4.43
N VAL A 95 -12.18 -16.41 3.34
CA VAL A 95 -13.37 -16.89 2.59
C VAL A 95 -12.99 -17.71 1.36
N PHE A 96 -11.90 -17.36 0.68
CA PHE A 96 -11.55 -17.92 -0.63
C PHE A 96 -10.24 -18.72 -0.64
N SER A 97 -9.71 -19.12 0.52
CA SER A 97 -8.41 -19.82 0.58
C SER A 97 -8.31 -21.07 -0.30
N SER A 98 -9.40 -21.83 -0.45
CA SER A 98 -9.45 -23.02 -1.31
C SER A 98 -9.30 -22.72 -2.81
N SER A 99 -9.51 -21.46 -3.22
CA SER A 99 -9.37 -21.02 -4.61
C SER A 99 -7.93 -20.64 -4.95
N PHE A 100 -7.09 -20.39 -3.95
CA PHE A 100 -5.69 -19.98 -4.13
C PHE A 100 -4.73 -21.15 -3.90
N SER A 101 -3.60 -21.12 -4.59
CA SER A 101 -2.50 -22.06 -4.32
C SER A 101 -1.80 -21.72 -3.00
N GLY A 102 -0.98 -22.64 -2.48
CA GLY A 102 -0.13 -22.36 -1.31
C GLY A 102 0.83 -21.19 -1.52
N LEU A 103 1.39 -21.04 -2.72
CA LEU A 103 2.20 -19.87 -3.09
C LEU A 103 1.35 -18.60 -3.12
N GLY A 104 0.13 -18.68 -3.66
CA GLY A 104 -0.79 -17.55 -3.73
C GLY A 104 -1.16 -17.02 -2.35
N LEU A 105 -1.54 -17.91 -1.43
CA LEU A 105 -1.83 -17.56 -0.04
C LEU A 105 -0.61 -16.92 0.64
N PHE A 106 0.58 -17.50 0.45
CA PHE A 106 1.81 -16.93 0.98
C PHE A 106 2.05 -15.50 0.47
N LEU A 107 1.91 -15.25 -0.83
CA LEU A 107 2.11 -13.92 -1.42
C LEU A 107 1.07 -12.91 -0.92
N ILE A 108 -0.21 -13.29 -0.85
CA ILE A 108 -1.27 -12.42 -0.33
C ILE A 108 -0.96 -12.00 1.11
N VAL A 109 -0.59 -12.95 1.96
CA VAL A 109 -0.25 -12.68 3.37
C VAL A 109 1.03 -11.84 3.47
N ALA A 110 2.08 -12.17 2.73
CA ALA A 110 3.34 -11.43 2.75
C ALA A 110 3.16 -9.96 2.33
N ILE A 111 2.38 -9.71 1.27
CA ILE A 111 2.06 -8.36 0.81
C ILE A 111 1.19 -7.63 1.85
N ALA A 112 0.16 -8.28 2.39
CA ALA A 112 -0.68 -7.68 3.43
C ALA A 112 0.13 -7.28 4.68
N LEU A 113 1.11 -8.08 5.09
CA LEU A 113 2.02 -7.73 6.19
C LEU A 113 2.92 -6.53 5.83
N ALA A 114 3.47 -6.49 4.62
CA ALA A 114 4.27 -5.36 4.16
C ALA A 114 3.45 -4.05 4.16
N VAL A 115 2.22 -4.08 3.63
CA VAL A 115 1.30 -2.94 3.64
C VAL A 115 0.90 -2.55 5.06
N THR A 116 0.67 -3.52 5.95
CA THR A 116 0.39 -3.27 7.38
C THR A 116 1.53 -2.49 8.03
N ILE A 117 2.79 -2.88 7.78
CA ILE A 117 3.96 -2.18 8.33
C ILE A 117 4.01 -0.74 7.80
N LEU A 118 3.78 -0.53 6.51
CA LEU A 118 3.75 0.81 5.91
C LEU A 118 2.65 1.68 6.51
N ALA A 119 1.42 1.17 6.60
CA ALA A 119 0.29 1.88 7.20
C ALA A 119 0.57 2.31 8.64
N LEU A 120 1.17 1.43 9.46
CA LEU A 120 1.56 1.75 10.83
C LEU A 120 2.65 2.83 10.90
N LEU A 121 3.64 2.78 10.01
CA LEU A 121 4.70 3.79 9.92
C LEU A 121 4.15 5.16 9.48
N GLU A 122 3.27 5.18 8.48
CA GLU A 122 2.59 6.40 8.01
C GLU A 122 1.72 7.00 9.12
N GLN A 123 0.89 6.18 9.77
CA GLN A 123 0.03 6.59 10.87
C GLN A 123 0.85 7.17 12.04
N THR A 124 1.96 6.52 12.39
CA THR A 124 2.87 6.99 13.44
C THR A 124 3.51 8.33 13.07
N ALA A 125 3.93 8.50 11.80
CA ALA A 125 4.54 9.75 11.34
C ALA A 125 3.53 10.90 11.32
N ILE A 126 2.28 10.63 10.91
CA ILE A 126 1.16 11.59 10.94
C ILE A 126 0.89 12.04 12.39
N GLY A 127 0.69 11.09 13.31
CA GLY A 127 0.39 11.43 14.72
C GLY A 127 1.50 12.26 15.37
N LYS A 128 2.77 12.00 15.02
CA LYS A 128 3.92 12.81 15.46
C LYS A 128 3.91 14.23 14.88
N ASN A 129 3.43 14.42 13.65
CA ASN A 129 3.32 15.75 13.04
C ASN A 129 2.21 16.58 13.72
N GLU A 130 1.07 15.95 14.01
CA GLU A 130 -0.08 16.58 14.67
C GLU A 130 0.24 17.01 16.09
N ALA A 131 0.86 16.12 16.90
CA ALA A 131 1.21 16.42 18.28
C ALA A 131 2.21 17.59 18.41
N VAL A 132 3.11 17.77 17.45
CA VAL A 132 4.03 18.91 17.47
C VAL A 132 3.36 20.18 16.94
N GLY A 133 2.33 20.06 16.09
CA GLY A 133 1.54 21.19 15.61
C GLY A 133 0.67 21.81 16.71
N SER A 134 0.12 20.98 17.60
CA SER A 134 -0.72 21.43 18.73
C SER A 134 0.05 22.08 19.88
N VAL A 135 1.36 21.86 19.98
CA VAL A 135 2.22 22.44 21.04
C VAL A 135 2.81 23.80 20.61
N GLY A 136 2.81 24.10 19.31
CA GLY A 136 3.36 25.33 18.74
C GLY A 136 2.32 26.38 18.31
N ALA A 137 1.03 26.11 18.53
CA ALA A 137 -0.08 27.04 18.33
C ALA A 137 -0.54 27.60 19.69
#